data_AF-A0A484LNG8-F1
#
_entry.id   AF-A0A484LNG8-F1
#
_cell.length_a   1.000
_cell.length_b   1.000
_cell.length_c   1.000
_cell.angle_alpha   90.00
_cell.angle_beta   90.00
_cell.angle_gamma   90.00
#
_symmetry.space_group_name_H-M   'P 1'
#
loop_
_entity.id
_entity.type
_entity.pdbx_description
1 polymer ?
#
loop_
_entity_poly.entity_id
_entity_poly.type
_entity_poly.pdbx_seq_one_letter_code
_entity_poly.pdbx_strand_id
1 'polypeptide(L)'
;MHDLMEYLMHGTLPEQDDRARKVKLRAPRFQVLDGKLYKRAFGGPLLRCLTNREAERDIAEVHEGVCAAHQMSRTLSQRIILLGYYWPTVVQDCERLPIEAEFPTFRESNYQPQQNEEDHLAELNLVEERRMAAEVKMSTYQQVVKKYHDNKVGPRYFQADDEVLRRREASRPGDGGKLAKNWEGPYRVKAIIRPGTYRLETLDGVPVERTWNSHHLRKFYK
;
A
#
# COMPACT_ATOMS: atom_id res chain seq x y z
N MET A 1 -15.52 7.90 28.90
CA MET A 1 -14.61 9.06 28.75
C MET A 1 -14.49 9.83 30.05
N HIS A 2 -15.56 9.89 30.86
CA HIS A 2 -15.59 10.46 32.21
C HIS A 2 -14.38 10.06 33.09
N ASP A 3 -14.19 8.75 33.33
CA ASP A 3 -13.09 8.28 34.20
C ASP A 3 -11.70 8.66 33.70
N LEU A 4 -11.52 8.76 32.37
CA LEU A 4 -10.25 9.21 31.79
C LEU A 4 -10.03 10.70 32.06
N MET A 5 -11.09 11.50 32.00
CA MET A 5 -11.05 12.93 32.28
C MET A 5 -10.79 13.19 33.77
N GLU A 6 -11.51 12.51 34.66
CA GLU A 6 -11.29 12.58 36.11
C GLU A 6 -9.87 12.16 36.50
N TYR A 7 -9.39 11.05 35.95
CA TYR A 7 -8.03 10.58 36.20
C TYR A 7 -6.96 11.57 35.71
N LEU A 8 -7.12 12.16 34.53
CA LEU A 8 -6.15 13.11 33.98
C LEU A 8 -6.21 14.48 34.63
N MET A 9 -7.37 14.90 35.17
CA MET A 9 -7.53 16.20 35.84
C MET A 9 -7.23 16.14 37.35
N HIS A 10 -7.61 15.06 38.02
CA HIS A 10 -7.60 14.96 39.49
C HIS A 10 -6.83 13.76 40.02
N GLY A 11 -6.35 12.86 39.15
CA GLY A 11 -5.67 11.63 39.56
C GLY A 11 -6.60 10.58 40.17
N THR A 12 -7.92 10.78 40.12
CA THR A 12 -8.92 9.88 40.69
C THR A 12 -9.17 8.69 39.78
N LEU A 13 -9.30 7.51 40.39
CA LEU A 13 -9.60 6.26 39.70
C LEU A 13 -10.96 5.74 40.15
N PRO A 14 -11.70 5.04 39.27
CA PRO A 14 -12.93 4.37 39.67
C PRO A 14 -12.63 3.25 40.67
N GLU A 15 -13.56 2.98 41.59
CA GLU A 15 -13.40 1.97 42.64
C GLU A 15 -13.26 0.54 42.10
N GLN A 16 -13.83 0.27 40.92
CA GLN A 16 -13.74 -1.03 40.28
C GLN A 16 -12.36 -1.25 39.67
N ASP A 17 -11.64 -2.26 40.17
CA ASP A 17 -10.28 -2.63 39.77
C ASP A 17 -10.10 -2.76 38.24
N ASP A 18 -11.00 -3.46 37.56
CA ASP A 18 -10.92 -3.66 36.11
C ASP A 18 -11.07 -2.36 35.32
N ARG A 19 -11.94 -1.47 35.82
CA ARG A 19 -12.19 -0.15 35.22
C ARG A 19 -10.97 0.75 35.44
N ALA A 20 -10.40 0.74 36.64
CA ALA A 20 -9.20 1.49 36.98
C ALA A 20 -7.99 1.05 36.13
N ARG A 21 -7.80 -0.26 35.95
CA ARG A 21 -6.77 -0.82 35.06
C ARG A 21 -6.92 -0.33 33.63
N LYS A 22 -8.14 -0.33 33.08
CA LYS A 22 -8.43 0.17 31.72
C LYS A 22 -8.14 1.67 31.58
N VAL A 23 -8.47 2.48 32.58
CA VAL A 23 -8.17 3.92 32.59
C VAL A 23 -6.67 4.15 32.54
N LYS A 24 -5.90 3.51 33.44
CA LYS A 24 -4.43 3.62 33.47
C LYS A 24 -3.79 3.22 32.14
N LEU A 25 -4.22 2.10 31.56
CA LEU A 25 -3.70 1.61 30.27
C LEU A 25 -3.98 2.57 29.11
N ARG A 26 -5.12 3.26 29.13
CA ARG A 26 -5.55 4.15 28.04
C ARG A 26 -4.97 5.55 28.18
N ALA A 27 -4.78 6.04 29.41
CA ALA A 27 -4.42 7.43 29.73
C ALA A 27 -3.25 8.01 28.90
N PRO A 28 -2.13 7.29 28.63
CA PRO A 28 -1.01 7.85 27.85
C PRO A 28 -1.38 8.30 26.42
N ARG A 29 -2.48 7.80 25.87
CA ARG A 29 -2.99 8.18 24.54
C ARG A 29 -3.90 9.40 24.58
N PHE A 30 -4.14 9.97 25.75
CA PHE A 30 -5.05 11.10 25.95
C PHE A 30 -4.36 12.23 26.69
N GLN A 31 -4.89 13.43 26.53
CA GLN A 31 -4.47 14.61 27.28
C GLN A 31 -5.63 15.59 27.42
N VAL A 32 -5.60 16.42 28.46
CA VAL A 32 -6.60 17.47 28.69
C VAL A 32 -5.99 18.81 28.30
N LEU A 33 -6.71 19.58 27.49
CA LEU A 33 -6.37 20.95 27.10
C LEU A 33 -7.63 21.81 27.25
N ASP A 34 -7.53 22.94 27.93
CA ASP A 34 -8.64 23.88 28.17
C ASP A 34 -9.93 23.20 28.68
N GLY A 35 -9.77 22.26 29.62
CA GLY A 35 -10.89 21.49 30.18
C GLY A 35 -11.56 20.52 29.20
N LYS A 36 -10.96 20.26 28.04
CA LYS A 36 -11.45 19.30 27.04
C LYS A 36 -10.47 18.14 26.88
N LEU A 37 -11.01 16.94 26.70
CA LEU A 37 -10.23 15.73 26.51
C LEU A 37 -9.85 15.57 25.02
N TYR A 38 -8.60 15.23 24.75
CA TYR A 38 -8.07 14.98 23.42
C TYR A 38 -7.37 13.62 23.34
N LYS A 39 -7.53 12.93 22.21
CA LYS A 39 -6.78 11.70 21.88
C LYS A 39 -5.60 12.03 20.97
N ARG A 40 -4.44 11.44 21.26
CA ARG A 40 -3.25 11.51 20.43
C ARG A 40 -3.40 10.58 19.21
N ALA A 41 -3.36 11.15 18.02
CA ALA A 41 -3.20 10.40 16.77
C ALA A 41 -1.72 10.05 16.55
N PHE A 42 -1.44 8.94 15.86
CA PHE A 42 -0.06 8.57 15.52
C PHE A 42 0.46 9.52 14.43
N GLY A 43 1.36 10.44 14.79
CA GLY A 43 1.94 11.41 13.85
C GLY A 43 0.96 12.44 13.28
N GLY A 44 -0.22 12.61 13.89
CA GLY A 44 -1.28 13.50 13.42
C GLY A 44 -1.77 14.51 14.48
N PRO A 45 -2.75 15.36 14.14
CA PRO A 45 -3.31 16.33 15.07
C PRO A 45 -4.02 15.66 16.26
N LEU A 46 -4.21 16.43 17.33
CA LEU A 46 -5.00 16.00 18.48
C LEU A 46 -6.47 15.92 18.13
N LEU A 47 -7.12 14.81 18.47
CA LEU A 47 -8.53 14.58 18.19
C LEU A 47 -9.37 14.96 19.42
N ARG A 48 -10.24 15.96 19.31
CA ARG A 48 -11.18 16.35 20.37
C ARG A 48 -12.13 15.21 20.66
N CYS A 49 -12.20 14.81 21.93
CA CYS A 49 -13.10 13.76 22.35
C CYS A 49 -14.50 14.32 22.52
N LEU A 50 -15.48 13.68 21.87
CA LEU A 50 -16.88 14.08 21.93
C LEU A 50 -17.64 13.30 23.02
N THR A 51 -18.60 13.97 23.63
CA THR A 51 -19.66 13.31 24.43
C THR A 51 -20.65 12.62 23.48
N ASN A 52 -21.47 11.69 23.99
CA ASN A 52 -22.46 10.98 23.17
C ASN A 52 -23.40 11.96 22.43
N ARG A 53 -23.88 13.01 23.12
CA ARG A 53 -24.77 14.04 22.53
C ARG A 53 -24.09 14.93 21.49
N GLU A 54 -22.77 15.11 21.59
CA GLU A 54 -22.00 15.80 20.55
C GLU A 54 -21.74 14.87 19.37
N ALA A 55 -21.34 13.61 19.64
CA ALA A 55 -21.10 12.59 18.63
C ALA A 55 -22.34 12.36 17.75
N GLU A 56 -23.53 12.25 18.32
CA GLU A 56 -24.78 12.12 17.56
C GLU A 56 -25.02 13.28 16.59
N ARG A 57 -24.73 14.51 17.04
CA ARG A 57 -24.86 15.72 16.20
C ARG A 57 -23.81 15.76 15.10
N ASP A 58 -22.57 15.47 15.44
CA ASP A 58 -21.44 15.38 14.50
C ASP A 58 -21.71 14.34 13.42
N ILE A 59 -22.20 13.15 13.80
CA ILE A 59 -22.56 12.09 12.86
C ILE A 59 -23.64 12.59 11.90
N ALA A 60 -24.72 13.21 12.41
CA ALA A 60 -25.81 13.72 11.57
C ALA A 60 -25.33 14.81 10.60
N GLU A 61 -24.56 15.79 11.08
CA GLU A 61 -24.04 16.89 10.25
C GLU A 61 -23.11 16.40 9.14
N VAL A 62 -22.16 15.51 9.47
CA VAL A 62 -21.23 14.95 8.47
C VAL A 62 -21.96 14.03 7.49
N HIS A 63 -22.99 13.31 7.97
CA HIS A 63 -23.84 12.47 7.14
C HIS A 63 -24.71 13.29 6.18
N GLU A 64 -25.21 14.46 6.56
CA GLU A 64 -26.06 15.33 5.72
C GLU A 64 -25.25 16.23 4.75
N GLY A 65 -23.94 16.37 4.95
CA GLY A 65 -23.08 17.24 4.12
C GLY A 65 -22.99 16.84 2.63
N VAL A 66 -22.43 17.73 1.79
CA VAL A 66 -22.44 17.74 0.30
C VAL A 66 -21.87 16.49 -0.43
N CYS A 67 -21.52 15.41 0.28
CA CYS A 67 -21.19 14.10 -0.31
C CYS A 67 -21.90 12.92 0.40
N ALA A 68 -23.05 13.18 1.02
CA ALA A 68 -23.87 12.25 1.81
C ALA A 68 -24.32 10.99 1.06
N ALA A 69 -24.54 11.09 -0.25
CA ALA A 69 -25.45 10.20 -0.96
C ALA A 69 -25.10 8.69 -0.94
N HIS A 70 -23.87 8.29 -0.59
CA HIS A 70 -23.50 6.86 -0.49
C HIS A 70 -22.34 6.62 0.51
N GLN A 71 -22.28 7.32 1.64
CA GLN A 71 -21.14 7.16 2.55
C GLN A 71 -21.30 5.91 3.42
N MET A 72 -20.59 4.85 3.05
CA MET A 72 -20.37 3.70 3.94
C MET A 72 -19.85 4.18 5.30
N SER A 73 -20.27 3.52 6.39
CA SER A 73 -19.89 3.84 7.78
C SER A 73 -18.40 4.07 8.01
N ARG A 74 -17.54 3.36 7.26
CA ARG A 74 -16.08 3.52 7.28
C ARG A 74 -15.62 4.87 6.72
N THR A 75 -16.25 5.35 5.65
CA THR A 75 -15.93 6.65 5.04
C THR A 75 -16.37 7.78 5.96
N LEU A 76 -17.56 7.64 6.57
CA LEU A 76 -18.10 8.61 7.52
C LEU A 76 -17.21 8.74 8.77
N SER A 77 -16.87 7.61 9.39
CA SER A 77 -15.96 7.59 10.54
C SER A 77 -14.59 8.17 10.20
N GLN A 78 -14.03 7.89 9.02
CA GLN A 78 -12.77 8.49 8.58
C GLN A 78 -12.87 10.01 8.43
N ARG A 79 -13.97 10.54 7.89
CA ARG A 79 -14.21 12.00 7.80
C ARG A 79 -14.26 12.65 9.18
N ILE A 80 -14.98 12.04 10.12
CA ILE A 80 -15.06 12.52 11.52
C ILE A 80 -13.65 12.60 12.15
N ILE A 81 -12.83 11.55 11.97
CA ILE A 81 -11.44 11.56 12.44
C ILE A 81 -10.63 12.68 11.77
N LEU A 82 -10.82 12.92 10.47
CA LEU A 82 -10.13 13.97 9.72
C LEU A 82 -10.56 15.39 10.12
N LEU A 83 -11.82 15.58 10.55
CA LEU A 83 -12.31 16.82 11.15
C LEU A 83 -11.75 17.06 12.56
N GLY A 84 -11.01 16.09 13.11
CA GLY A 84 -10.36 16.21 14.40
C GLY A 84 -11.22 15.75 15.57
N TYR A 85 -12.22 14.91 15.35
CA TYR A 85 -13.10 14.40 16.39
C TYR A 85 -12.87 12.92 16.69
N TYR A 86 -13.16 12.48 17.92
CA TYR A 86 -13.00 11.08 18.32
C TYR A 86 -13.94 10.66 19.45
N TRP A 87 -14.44 9.43 19.39
CA TRP A 87 -14.98 8.70 20.54
C TRP A 87 -14.80 7.20 20.33
N PRO A 88 -14.87 6.36 21.39
CA PRO A 88 -14.52 4.94 21.30
C PRO A 88 -15.35 4.13 20.30
N THR A 89 -16.62 4.50 20.10
CA THR A 89 -17.60 3.78 19.28
C THR A 89 -17.85 4.45 17.93
N VAL A 90 -17.02 5.41 17.50
CA VAL A 90 -17.22 6.18 16.24
C VAL A 90 -17.56 5.33 15.02
N VAL A 91 -16.88 4.21 14.83
CA VAL A 91 -17.15 3.30 13.70
C VAL A 91 -18.52 2.63 13.85
N GLN A 92 -18.79 2.08 15.03
CA GLN A 92 -20.06 1.40 15.32
C GLN A 92 -21.25 2.36 15.25
N ASP A 93 -21.09 3.59 15.73
CA ASP A 93 -22.18 4.57 15.71
C ASP A 93 -22.48 5.05 14.29
N CYS A 94 -21.46 5.12 13.41
CA CYS A 94 -21.65 5.39 11.98
C CYS A 94 -22.36 4.24 11.23
N GLU A 95 -22.25 2.98 11.71
CA GLU A 95 -22.93 1.82 11.11
C GLU A 95 -24.43 1.77 11.42
N ARG A 96 -24.86 2.47 12.49
CA ARG A 96 -26.27 2.48 12.91
C ARG A 96 -27.13 3.47 12.11
N LEU A 97 -26.51 4.24 11.22
CA LEU A 97 -27.24 5.10 10.31
C LEU A 97 -28.01 4.26 9.30
N PRO A 98 -29.25 4.66 8.95
CA PRO A 98 -30.01 3.96 7.92
C PRO A 98 -29.19 3.97 6.61
N ILE A 99 -28.93 2.77 6.09
CA ILE A 99 -28.14 2.54 4.87
C ILE A 99 -28.84 3.13 3.62
N GLU A 100 -30.12 3.48 3.74
CA GLU A 100 -31.01 3.75 2.62
C GLU A 100 -31.91 4.97 2.92
N ALA A 101 -31.29 6.13 3.10
CA ALA A 101 -32.00 7.32 2.68
C ALA A 101 -31.72 7.48 1.19
N GLU A 102 -32.74 7.23 0.35
CA GLU A 102 -32.72 7.51 -1.09
C GLU A 102 -32.64 9.01 -1.32
N PHE A 103 -31.46 9.58 -1.07
CA PHE A 103 -31.19 10.96 -1.41
C PHE A 103 -30.82 10.99 -2.88
N PRO A 104 -31.60 11.68 -3.73
CA PRO A 104 -31.21 11.85 -5.12
C PRO A 104 -29.84 12.53 -5.12
N THR A 105 -28.90 11.93 -5.85
CA THR A 105 -27.59 12.56 -6.05
C THR A 105 -27.79 13.93 -6.68
N PHE A 106 -26.81 14.84 -6.51
CA PHE A 106 -26.88 16.16 -7.17
C PHE A 106 -27.15 16.04 -8.68
N ARG A 107 -26.64 14.97 -9.31
CA ARG A 107 -26.85 14.67 -10.72
C ARG A 107 -28.29 14.26 -11.04
N GLU A 108 -28.94 13.52 -10.15
CA GLU A 108 -30.35 13.12 -10.30
C GLU A 108 -31.30 14.28 -9.99
N SER A 109 -31.02 15.06 -8.94
CA SER A 109 -31.88 16.20 -8.55
C SER A 109 -31.84 17.36 -9.54
N ASN A 110 -30.72 17.56 -10.24
CA ASN A 110 -30.55 18.61 -11.26
C ASN A 110 -30.59 18.05 -12.69
N TYR A 111 -31.11 16.84 -12.90
CA TYR A 111 -31.14 16.22 -14.22
C TYR A 111 -32.02 17.03 -15.18
N GLN A 112 -31.39 17.57 -16.22
CA GLN A 112 -32.06 18.22 -17.34
C GLN A 112 -31.85 17.38 -18.60
N PRO A 113 -32.90 16.77 -19.17
CA PRO A 113 -32.75 15.81 -20.25
C PRO A 113 -32.12 16.41 -21.50
N GLN A 114 -32.55 17.63 -21.92
CA GLN A 114 -31.98 18.28 -23.11
C GLN A 114 -30.51 18.64 -22.92
N GLN A 115 -30.17 19.29 -21.81
CA GLN A 115 -28.79 19.67 -21.52
C GLN A 115 -27.87 18.45 -21.40
N ASN A 116 -28.34 17.37 -20.77
CA ASN A 116 -27.57 16.14 -20.63
C ASN A 116 -27.31 15.48 -22.00
N GLU A 117 -28.27 15.54 -22.93
CA GLU A 117 -28.08 15.03 -24.29
C GLU A 117 -27.04 15.86 -25.06
N GLU A 118 -27.11 17.19 -24.97
CA GLU A 118 -26.11 18.10 -25.54
C GLU A 118 -24.71 17.88 -24.96
N ASP A 119 -24.60 17.78 -23.64
CA ASP A 119 -23.34 17.53 -22.93
C ASP A 119 -22.78 16.15 -23.31
N HIS A 120 -23.64 15.13 -23.43
CA HIS A 120 -23.21 13.78 -23.83
C HIS A 120 -22.66 13.76 -25.26
N LEU A 121 -23.32 14.47 -26.18
CA LEU A 121 -22.83 14.62 -27.55
C LEU A 121 -21.48 15.38 -27.60
N ALA A 122 -21.33 16.41 -26.78
CA ALA A 122 -20.07 17.14 -26.65
C ALA A 122 -18.94 16.25 -26.09
N GLU A 123 -19.23 15.43 -25.07
CA GLU A 123 -18.27 14.47 -24.53
C GLU A 123 -17.85 13.41 -25.55
N LEU A 124 -18.80 12.87 -26.32
CA LEU A 124 -18.54 11.88 -27.37
C LEU A 124 -17.54 12.39 -28.41
N ASN A 125 -17.59 13.69 -28.75
CA ASN A 125 -16.64 14.33 -29.65
C ASN A 125 -15.18 14.28 -29.13
N LEU A 126 -15.00 14.29 -27.80
CA LEU A 126 -13.68 14.26 -27.15
C LEU A 126 -13.16 12.83 -26.91
N VAL A 127 -13.99 11.80 -27.09
CA VAL A 127 -13.61 10.41 -26.78
C VAL A 127 -12.39 9.98 -27.59
N GLU A 128 -12.34 10.32 -28.88
CA GLU A 128 -11.23 9.90 -29.72
C GLU A 128 -9.91 10.60 -29.34
N GLU A 129 -9.97 11.89 -28.99
CA GLU A 129 -8.82 12.62 -28.45
C GLU A 129 -8.31 11.99 -27.15
N ARG A 130 -9.22 11.62 -26.23
CA ARG A 130 -8.87 10.96 -24.97
C ARG A 130 -8.28 9.56 -25.20
N ARG A 131 -8.76 8.81 -26.19
CA ARG A 131 -8.21 7.52 -26.60
C ARG A 131 -6.80 7.67 -27.15
N MET A 132 -6.58 8.61 -28.08
CA MET A 132 -5.25 8.90 -28.61
C MET A 132 -4.29 9.32 -27.49
N ALA A 133 -4.71 10.19 -26.58
CA ALA A 133 -3.89 10.58 -25.44
C ALA A 133 -3.57 9.41 -24.50
N ALA A 134 -4.52 8.50 -24.28
CA ALA A 134 -4.30 7.28 -23.51
C ALA A 134 -3.33 6.31 -24.20
N GLU A 135 -3.41 6.18 -25.52
CA GLU A 135 -2.49 5.37 -26.33
C GLU A 135 -1.06 5.92 -26.29
N VAL A 136 -0.89 7.24 -26.41
CA VAL A 136 0.41 7.90 -26.24
C VAL A 136 0.97 7.66 -24.83
N LYS A 137 0.14 7.75 -23.79
CA LYS A 137 0.56 7.44 -22.42
C LYS A 137 0.94 5.97 -22.23
N MET A 138 0.18 5.05 -22.82
CA MET A 138 0.46 3.62 -22.74
C MET A 138 1.77 3.26 -23.45
N SER A 139 1.97 3.77 -24.67
CA SER A 139 3.19 3.53 -25.44
C SER A 139 4.43 4.12 -24.76
N THR A 140 4.35 5.36 -24.25
CA THR A 140 5.45 5.97 -23.49
C THR A 140 5.75 5.19 -22.21
N TYR A 141 4.74 4.72 -21.48
CA TYR A 141 4.92 3.86 -20.31
C TYR A 141 5.64 2.54 -20.68
N GLN A 142 5.19 1.86 -21.73
CA GLN A 142 5.83 0.63 -22.21
C GLN A 142 7.29 0.86 -22.61
N GLN A 143 7.60 1.98 -23.28
CA GLN A 143 8.97 2.35 -23.64
C GLN A 143 9.84 2.58 -22.40
N VAL A 144 9.32 3.26 -21.36
CA VAL A 144 10.04 3.48 -20.10
C VAL A 144 10.33 2.15 -19.39
N VAL A 145 9.32 1.28 -19.28
CA VAL A 145 9.48 -0.06 -18.67
C VAL A 145 10.50 -0.90 -19.43
N LYS A 146 10.42 -0.91 -20.77
CA LYS A 146 11.39 -1.60 -21.61
C LYS A 146 12.81 -1.07 -21.39
N LYS A 147 13.00 0.25 -21.42
CA LYS A 147 14.31 0.89 -21.18
C LYS A 147 14.88 0.54 -19.81
N TYR A 148 14.05 0.54 -18.77
CA TYR A 148 14.47 0.13 -17.43
C TYR A 148 14.91 -1.34 -17.39
N HIS A 149 14.14 -2.22 -18.04
CA HIS A 149 14.47 -3.64 -18.14
C HIS A 149 15.78 -3.86 -18.92
N ASP A 150 15.90 -3.28 -20.13
CA ASP A 150 17.06 -3.44 -21.00
C ASP A 150 18.34 -2.91 -20.33
N ASN A 151 18.27 -1.77 -19.61
CA ASN A 151 19.40 -1.25 -18.82
C ASN A 151 19.84 -2.21 -17.71
N LYS A 152 18.91 -2.98 -17.14
CA LYS A 152 19.20 -3.97 -16.08
C LYS A 152 19.72 -5.29 -16.65
N VAL A 153 19.36 -5.61 -17.89
CA VAL A 153 19.77 -6.83 -18.61
C VAL A 153 20.90 -6.49 -19.57
N GLY A 154 22.08 -6.20 -19.02
CA GLY A 154 23.31 -6.10 -19.79
C GLY A 154 23.93 -7.47 -20.09
N PRO A 155 24.48 -7.71 -21.30
CA PRO A 155 25.20 -8.93 -21.59
C PRO A 155 26.43 -9.06 -20.68
N ARG A 156 26.56 -10.20 -19.99
CA ARG A 156 27.73 -10.54 -19.18
C ARG A 156 28.69 -11.39 -20.00
N TYR A 157 29.83 -10.83 -20.34
CA TYR A 157 30.90 -11.55 -21.02
C TYR A 157 31.94 -12.04 -20.02
N PHE A 158 32.41 -13.27 -20.22
CA PHE A 158 33.49 -13.88 -19.45
C PHE A 158 34.60 -14.26 -20.43
N GLN A 159 35.85 -14.19 -19.97
CA GLN A 159 37.01 -14.63 -20.74
C GLN A 159 37.33 -16.09 -20.40
N ALA A 160 38.13 -16.75 -21.24
CA ALA A 160 38.75 -18.02 -20.85
C ALA A 160 39.58 -17.80 -19.57
N ASP A 161 39.62 -18.81 -18.71
CA ASP A 161 40.25 -18.79 -17.38
C ASP A 161 39.60 -17.91 -16.31
N ASP A 162 38.55 -17.14 -16.63
CA ASP A 162 37.77 -16.44 -15.60
C ASP A 162 37.15 -17.45 -14.63
N GLU A 163 37.29 -17.18 -13.33
CA GLU A 163 36.60 -17.95 -12.28
C GLU A 163 35.15 -17.44 -12.14
N VAL A 164 34.21 -18.38 -12.13
CA VAL A 164 32.77 -18.11 -12.10
C VAL A 164 32.05 -19.04 -11.13
N LEU A 165 30.99 -18.52 -10.53
CA LEU A 165 30.00 -19.30 -9.82
C LEU A 165 28.86 -19.64 -10.77
N ARG A 166 28.37 -20.88 -10.71
CA ARG A 166 27.18 -21.33 -11.43
C ARG A 166 25.96 -21.30 -10.54
N ARG A 167 24.79 -21.01 -11.12
CA ARG A 167 23.53 -20.98 -10.40
C ARG A 167 23.03 -22.41 -10.13
N ARG A 168 22.78 -22.77 -8.87
CA ARG A 168 22.35 -24.13 -8.46
C ARG A 168 21.07 -24.55 -9.16
N GLU A 169 20.04 -23.72 -9.13
CA GLU A 169 18.71 -24.03 -9.67
C GLU A 169 18.74 -24.41 -11.16
N ALA A 170 19.72 -23.90 -11.92
CA ALA A 170 19.90 -24.25 -13.32
C ALA A 170 20.57 -25.63 -13.51
N SER A 171 21.36 -26.08 -12.52
CA SER A 171 21.95 -27.44 -12.50
C SER A 171 21.00 -28.47 -11.90
N ARG A 172 20.30 -28.10 -10.81
CA ARG A 172 19.49 -28.99 -9.97
C ARG A 172 18.22 -28.26 -9.51
N PRO A 173 17.17 -28.22 -10.35
CA PRO A 173 15.96 -27.43 -10.06
C PRO A 173 15.15 -27.93 -8.85
N GLY A 174 15.25 -29.22 -8.50
CA GLY A 174 14.49 -29.85 -7.41
C GLY A 174 15.26 -30.09 -6.12
N ASP A 175 16.55 -29.72 -6.05
CA ASP A 175 17.44 -30.09 -4.95
C ASP A 175 17.74 -28.87 -4.05
N GLY A 176 17.43 -28.97 -2.74
CA GLY A 176 17.90 -28.03 -1.71
C GLY A 176 16.88 -27.07 -1.07
N GLY A 177 15.63 -27.04 -1.51
CA GLY A 177 14.57 -26.23 -0.86
C GLY A 177 14.90 -24.73 -0.71
N LYS A 178 14.16 -24.03 0.15
CA LYS A 178 14.25 -22.56 0.31
C LYS A 178 15.57 -22.04 0.92
N LEU A 179 16.35 -22.92 1.56
CA LEU A 179 17.58 -22.56 2.30
C LEU A 179 18.87 -23.02 1.62
N ALA A 180 18.81 -23.66 0.45
CA ALA A 180 20.02 -24.04 -0.26
C ALA A 180 20.80 -22.83 -0.79
N LYS A 181 22.13 -22.99 -0.88
CA LYS A 181 23.02 -21.98 -1.47
C LYS A 181 22.71 -21.82 -2.96
N ASN A 182 22.27 -20.64 -3.39
CA ASN A 182 21.87 -20.37 -4.78
C ASN A 182 23.01 -20.44 -5.82
N TRP A 183 24.25 -20.31 -5.37
CA TRP A 183 25.46 -20.30 -6.20
C TRP A 183 26.41 -21.41 -5.77
N GLU A 184 26.97 -22.13 -6.76
CA GLU A 184 27.93 -23.21 -6.60
C GLU A 184 29.24 -22.87 -7.32
N GLY A 185 30.37 -23.34 -6.80
CA GLY A 185 31.69 -23.08 -7.38
C GLY A 185 32.71 -22.68 -6.30
N PRO A 186 33.92 -22.30 -6.70
CA PRO A 186 34.31 -21.76 -8.01
C PRO A 186 34.52 -22.79 -9.14
N TYR A 187 34.22 -22.37 -10.37
CA TYR A 187 34.51 -23.07 -11.63
C TYR A 187 35.34 -22.15 -12.53
N ARG A 188 36.08 -22.71 -13.49
CA ARG A 188 36.85 -21.96 -14.48
C ARG A 188 36.19 -22.02 -15.85
N VAL A 189 36.19 -20.91 -16.59
CA VAL A 189 35.72 -20.88 -17.98
C VAL A 189 36.76 -21.53 -18.89
N LYS A 190 36.47 -22.73 -19.40
CA LYS A 190 37.37 -23.48 -20.29
C LYS A 190 37.34 -22.96 -21.72
N ALA A 191 36.14 -22.71 -22.24
CA ALA A 191 35.96 -22.31 -23.64
C ALA A 191 34.70 -21.48 -23.82
N ILE A 192 34.79 -20.49 -24.71
CA ILE A 192 33.66 -19.69 -25.16
C ILE A 192 33.10 -20.37 -26.40
N ILE A 193 31.87 -20.90 -26.32
CA ILE A 193 31.24 -21.58 -27.46
C ILE A 193 30.60 -20.55 -28.39
N ARG A 194 29.87 -19.60 -27.80
CA ARG A 194 29.28 -18.42 -28.46
C ARG A 194 29.27 -17.28 -27.45
N PRO A 195 29.20 -16.01 -27.88
CA PRO A 195 29.01 -14.89 -26.96
C PRO A 195 27.81 -15.15 -26.03
N GLY A 196 28.07 -15.26 -24.72
CA GLY A 196 27.05 -15.57 -23.71
C GLY A 196 26.85 -17.05 -23.38
N THR A 197 27.56 -17.99 -24.01
CA THR A 197 27.51 -19.44 -23.70
C THR A 197 28.91 -20.04 -23.56
N TYR A 198 29.17 -20.67 -22.41
CA TYR A 198 30.50 -21.08 -21.97
C TYR A 198 30.53 -22.57 -21.60
N ARG A 199 31.68 -23.22 -21.78
CA ARG A 199 32.00 -24.49 -21.11
C ARG A 199 32.81 -24.21 -19.86
N LEU A 200 32.46 -24.90 -18.78
CA LEU A 200 33.14 -24.77 -17.50
C LEU A 200 34.00 -26.00 -17.24
N GLU A 201 34.98 -25.83 -16.36
CA GLU A 201 35.71 -26.92 -15.73
C GLU A 201 35.81 -26.65 -14.22
N THR A 202 35.90 -27.72 -13.43
CA THR A 202 36.22 -27.64 -12.00
C THR A 202 37.66 -27.15 -11.84
N LEU A 203 38.01 -26.59 -10.67
CA LEU A 203 39.39 -26.16 -10.39
C LEU A 203 40.44 -27.28 -10.60
N ASP A 204 40.03 -28.54 -10.46
CA ASP A 204 40.86 -29.73 -10.68
C ASP A 204 41.00 -30.12 -12.17
N GLY A 205 40.48 -29.31 -13.11
CA GLY A 205 40.59 -29.52 -14.56
C GLY A 205 39.55 -30.48 -15.15
N VAL A 206 38.59 -30.96 -14.36
CA VAL A 206 37.51 -31.84 -14.85
C VAL A 206 36.48 -31.01 -15.62
N PRO A 207 36.20 -31.31 -16.91
CA PRO A 207 35.23 -30.56 -17.69
C PRO A 207 33.81 -30.81 -17.17
N VAL A 208 33.01 -29.74 -17.09
CA VAL A 208 31.57 -29.82 -16.85
C VAL A 208 30.88 -30.13 -18.17
N GLU A 209 30.13 -31.23 -18.22
CA GLU A 209 29.52 -31.76 -19.45
C GLU A 209 28.55 -30.77 -20.13
N ARG A 210 27.77 -30.03 -19.32
CA ARG A 210 26.77 -29.07 -19.81
C ARG A 210 27.38 -27.71 -20.15
N THR A 211 26.88 -27.08 -21.21
CA THR A 211 27.17 -25.68 -21.54
C THR A 211 26.30 -24.69 -20.75
N TRP A 212 26.86 -23.54 -20.39
CA TRP A 212 26.27 -22.60 -19.46
C TRP A 212 26.07 -21.22 -20.09
N ASN A 213 24.85 -20.68 -19.97
CA ASN A 213 24.57 -19.31 -20.38
C ASN A 213 25.09 -18.30 -19.34
N SER A 214 25.58 -17.15 -19.79
CA SER A 214 26.02 -16.01 -18.96
C SER A 214 25.04 -15.61 -17.86
N HIS A 215 23.74 -15.77 -18.09
CA HIS A 215 22.68 -15.48 -17.13
C HIS A 215 22.76 -16.37 -15.88
N HIS A 216 23.28 -17.60 -16.00
CA HIS A 216 23.45 -18.55 -14.91
C HIS A 216 24.86 -18.52 -14.31
N LEU A 217 25.70 -17.59 -14.73
CA LEU A 217 27.08 -17.44 -14.27
C LEU A 217 27.29 -16.09 -13.60
N ARG A 218 28.15 -16.07 -12.58
CA ARG A 218 28.57 -14.84 -11.90
C ARG A 218 30.08 -14.87 -11.72
N LYS A 219 30.77 -13.77 -12.05
CA LYS A 219 32.23 -13.67 -11.85
C LYS A 219 32.56 -13.85 -10.37
N PHE A 220 33.54 -14.69 -10.09
CA PHE A 220 34.10 -14.90 -8.76
C PHE A 220 35.36 -14.05 -8.64
N TYR A 221 35.39 -13.18 -7.65
CA TYR A 221 36.57 -12.38 -7.31
C TYR A 221 37.15 -12.97 -6.03
N LYS A 222 38.45 -13.24 -6.05
CA LYS A 222 39.20 -13.80 -4.94
C LYS A 222 39.57 -12.73 -3.92
#